data_AF-A0A1I5IWP9-F1
#
_entry.id   AF-A0A1I5IWP9-F1
#
_cell.length_a   1.000
_cell.length_b   1.000
_cell.length_c   1.000
_cell.angle_alpha   90.00
_cell.angle_beta   90.00
_cell.angle_gamma   90.00
#
_symmetry.space_group_name_H-M   'P 1'
#
loop_
_entity.id
_entity.type
_entity.pdbx_description
1 polymer ?
#
loop_
_entity_poly.entity_id
_entity_poly.type
_entity_poly.pdbx_seq_one_letter_code
_entity_poly.pdbx_strand_id
1 'polypeptide(L)'
;MRFLLTFHCEATGQWRCLDTALLAAFRSGRAEDLPAALRDEPDLVMRWLLGRYEIAKALIPATTGPAGQDGLIAVYALDPDRSVIGFENAYNGAWLEMFLLENRPIGHIGMCKVSAPSVAMVKLEERAARPLWTSDAACHQTVSRIIEHQEMLDKRRKTGAGRENAPVEKLKT
;
A
#
# COMPACT_ATOMS: atom_id res chain seq x y z
N MET A 1 11.59 -10.56 19.89
CA MET A 1 12.30 -11.01 18.67
C MET A 1 11.59 -10.40 17.48
N ARG A 2 12.32 -10.03 16.42
CA ARG A 2 11.75 -9.53 15.17
C ARG A 2 11.85 -10.63 14.11
N PHE A 3 10.97 -10.57 13.14
CA PHE A 3 10.95 -11.46 11.98
C PHE A 3 10.79 -10.66 10.70
N LEU A 4 11.40 -11.18 9.63
CA LEU A 4 11.19 -10.75 8.26
C LEU A 4 10.28 -11.76 7.58
N LEU A 5 9.17 -11.27 7.04
CA LEU A 5 8.22 -12.04 6.24
C LEU A 5 8.46 -11.74 4.77
N THR A 6 8.58 -12.77 3.95
CA THR A 6 8.81 -12.60 2.51
C THR A 6 7.84 -13.43 1.69
N PHE A 7 7.40 -12.89 0.56
CA PHE A 7 6.65 -13.65 -0.43
C PHE A 7 6.95 -13.12 -1.83
N HIS A 8 6.84 -13.99 -2.83
CA HIS A 8 6.97 -13.60 -4.23
C HIS A 8 5.57 -13.29 -4.79
N CYS A 9 5.35 -12.04 -5.20
CA CYS A 9 4.09 -11.63 -5.80
C CYS A 9 4.11 -11.95 -7.29
N GLU A 10 3.34 -12.96 -7.71
CA GLU A 10 3.20 -13.33 -9.13
C GLU A 10 2.62 -12.19 -9.98
N ALA A 11 1.67 -11.43 -9.42
CA ALA A 11 1.00 -10.34 -10.14
C ALA A 11 1.95 -9.22 -10.57
N THR A 12 3.03 -8.99 -9.81
CA THR A 12 4.05 -7.98 -10.11
C THR A 12 5.40 -8.57 -10.51
N GLY A 13 5.57 -9.89 -10.42
CA GLY A 13 6.86 -10.56 -10.64
C GLY A 13 7.96 -10.10 -9.68
N GLN A 14 7.60 -9.70 -8.46
CA GLN A 14 8.52 -9.09 -7.51
C GLN A 14 8.40 -9.72 -6.12
N TRP A 15 9.54 -9.86 -5.45
CA TRP A 15 9.57 -10.15 -4.02
C TRP A 15 9.05 -8.97 -3.21
N ARG A 16 8.31 -9.28 -2.15
CA ARG A 16 7.89 -8.31 -1.16
C ARG A 16 8.28 -8.78 0.23
N CYS A 17 8.65 -7.82 1.06
CA CYS A 17 9.08 -8.03 2.44
C CYS A 17 8.15 -7.26 3.39
N LEU A 18 7.98 -7.81 4.60
CA LEU A 18 7.32 -7.15 5.72
C LEU A 18 8.13 -7.43 6.98
N ASP A 19 8.59 -6.36 7.62
CA ASP A 19 9.18 -6.42 8.94
C ASP A 19 8.08 -6.41 10.00
N THR A 20 8.10 -7.40 10.89
CA THR A 20 7.13 -7.50 11.99
C THR A 20 7.20 -6.36 13.00
N ALA A 21 8.23 -5.50 12.97
CA ALA A 21 8.22 -4.22 13.68
C ALA A 21 7.07 -3.29 13.25
N LEU A 22 6.50 -3.50 12.06
CA LEU A 22 5.35 -2.77 11.54
C LEU A 22 4.01 -3.35 12.00
N LEU A 23 4.00 -4.55 12.60
CA LEU A 23 2.81 -5.17 13.18
C LEU A 23 2.64 -4.68 14.62
N ALA A 24 1.86 -3.63 14.81
CA ALA A 24 1.60 -3.02 16.10
C ALA A 24 0.95 -4.02 17.10
N ALA A 25 0.19 -4.99 16.59
CA ALA A 25 -0.43 -6.04 17.39
C ALA A 25 0.55 -7.18 17.78
N PHE A 26 1.69 -7.31 17.11
CA PHE A 26 2.63 -8.41 17.33
C PHE A 26 3.58 -8.14 18.52
N ARG A 27 3.09 -8.40 19.74
CA ARG A 27 3.85 -8.14 20.98
C ARG A 27 4.54 -9.36 21.59
N SER A 28 4.16 -10.57 21.17
CA SER A 28 4.66 -11.79 21.79
C SER A 28 6.11 -12.09 21.43
N GLY A 29 6.57 -11.63 20.25
CA GLY A 29 7.90 -11.93 19.75
C GLY A 29 8.13 -13.43 19.46
N ARG A 30 7.06 -14.22 19.37
CA ARG A 30 7.09 -15.66 19.09
C ARG A 30 6.60 -15.91 17.66
N ALA A 31 7.32 -16.76 16.91
CA ALA A 31 7.00 -17.00 15.51
C ALA A 31 5.63 -17.67 15.33
N GLU A 32 5.20 -18.46 16.31
CA GLU A 32 3.93 -19.20 16.32
C GLU A 32 2.71 -18.27 16.34
N ASP A 33 2.86 -17.05 16.86
CA ASP A 33 1.77 -16.07 16.96
C ASP A 33 1.64 -15.19 15.70
N LEU A 34 2.61 -15.25 14.78
CA LEU A 34 2.61 -14.46 13.54
C LEU A 34 1.35 -14.64 12.70
N PRO A 35 0.81 -15.86 12.50
CA PRO A 35 -0.41 -16.00 11.72
C PRO A 35 -1.61 -15.29 12.34
N ALA A 36 -1.69 -15.22 13.68
CA ALA A 36 -2.74 -14.48 14.38
C ALA A 36 -2.53 -12.97 14.21
N ALA A 37 -1.31 -12.48 14.42
CA ALA A 37 -1.00 -11.06 14.25
C ALA A 37 -1.26 -10.54 12.82
N LEU A 38 -1.00 -11.37 11.80
CA LEU A 38 -1.33 -11.03 10.41
C LEU A 38 -2.84 -10.94 10.18
N ARG A 39 -3.64 -11.80 10.82
CA ARG A 39 -5.12 -11.74 10.73
C ARG A 39 -5.70 -10.53 11.44
N ASP A 40 -5.04 -10.06 12.50
CA ASP A 40 -5.48 -8.89 13.26
C ASP A 40 -5.19 -7.55 12.55
N GLU A 41 -4.34 -7.56 11.50
CA GLU A 41 -4.00 -6.39 10.69
C GLU A 41 -4.32 -6.56 9.18
N PRO A 42 -5.60 -6.79 8.82
CA PRO A 42 -5.98 -7.15 7.46
C PRO A 42 -5.67 -6.06 6.42
N ASP A 43 -5.73 -4.78 6.78
CA ASP A 43 -5.45 -3.66 5.86
C ASP A 43 -3.96 -3.57 5.48
N LEU A 44 -3.07 -3.79 6.45
CA LEU A 44 -1.64 -3.84 6.22
C LEU A 44 -1.28 -5.06 5.37
N VAL A 45 -1.82 -6.23 5.72
CA VAL A 45 -1.65 -7.45 4.94
C VAL A 45 -2.17 -7.27 3.52
N MET A 46 -3.31 -6.62 3.31
CA MET A 46 -3.85 -6.36 1.97
C MET A 46 -2.93 -5.47 1.14
N ARG A 47 -2.42 -4.36 1.72
CA ARG A 47 -1.45 -3.46 1.06
C ARG A 47 -0.14 -4.16 0.72
N TRP A 48 0.34 -5.00 1.63
CA TRP A 48 1.57 -5.75 1.45
C TRP A 48 1.41 -6.92 0.47
N LEU A 49 0.29 -7.64 0.47
CA LEU A 49 0.06 -8.75 -0.46
C LEU A 49 -0.48 -8.30 -1.83
N LEU A 50 -0.82 -7.02 -2.00
CA LEU A 50 -1.51 -6.47 -3.18
C LEU A 50 -2.83 -7.18 -3.49
N GLY A 51 -3.57 -7.55 -2.44
CA GLY A 51 -4.83 -8.25 -2.62
C GLY A 51 -5.39 -8.78 -1.31
N ARG A 52 -6.56 -9.41 -1.41
CA ARG A 52 -7.20 -10.06 -0.26
C ARG A 52 -6.75 -11.51 -0.20
N TYR A 53 -6.25 -11.90 0.96
CA TYR A 53 -5.77 -13.24 1.23
C TYR A 53 -6.30 -13.71 2.58
N GLU A 54 -6.64 -14.99 2.65
CA GLU A 54 -6.88 -15.68 3.91
C GLU A 54 -5.55 -16.25 4.40
N ILE A 55 -5.17 -15.92 5.64
CA ILE A 55 -3.92 -16.35 6.26
C ILE A 55 -4.17 -17.61 7.08
N ALA A 56 -3.40 -18.66 6.82
CA ALA A 56 -3.49 -19.95 7.50
C ALA A 56 -3.34 -19.80 9.02
N LYS A 57 -3.97 -20.70 9.79
CA LYS A 57 -4.02 -20.61 11.26
C LYS A 57 -2.67 -20.78 11.94
N ALA A 58 -1.78 -21.55 11.34
CA ALA A 58 -0.54 -22.01 11.96
C ALA A 58 0.68 -21.70 11.09
N LEU A 59 1.81 -21.54 11.77
CA LEU A 59 3.14 -21.57 11.18
C LEU A 59 3.54 -23.03 10.91
N ILE A 60 4.00 -23.30 9.70
CA ILE A 60 4.55 -24.59 9.28
C ILE A 60 6.07 -24.54 9.50
N PRO A 61 6.65 -25.37 10.38
CA PRO A 61 8.10 -25.39 10.59
C PRO A 61 8.85 -25.71 9.29
N ALA A 62 10.03 -25.12 9.09
CA ALA A 62 10.81 -25.32 7.86
C ALA A 62 11.21 -26.78 7.57
N THR A 63 11.22 -27.64 8.60
CA THR A 63 11.46 -29.09 8.48
C THR A 63 10.31 -29.85 7.83
N THR A 64 9.12 -29.25 7.81
CA THR A 64 7.92 -29.80 7.17
C THR A 64 7.81 -29.14 5.82
N GLY A 65 8.20 -29.85 4.75
CA GLY A 65 8.13 -29.30 3.39
C GLY A 65 6.72 -28.77 3.08
N PRO A 66 6.59 -27.62 2.38
CA PRO A 66 5.29 -27.00 2.17
C PRO A 66 4.47 -27.82 1.16
N ALA A 67 3.65 -28.74 1.66
CA ALA A 67 2.80 -29.57 0.82
C ALA A 67 1.50 -28.81 0.47
N GLY A 68 1.29 -28.54 -0.82
CA GLY A 68 -0.03 -28.25 -1.40
C GLY A 68 -0.67 -26.90 -1.04
N GLN A 69 0.11 -25.84 -0.78
CA GLN A 69 -0.43 -24.50 -0.50
C GLN A 69 -0.13 -23.51 -1.64
N ASP A 70 -1.18 -22.87 -2.14
CA ASP A 70 -1.10 -21.81 -3.16
C ASP A 70 -0.62 -20.50 -2.53
N GLY A 71 0.69 -20.28 -2.55
CA GLY A 71 1.30 -19.09 -1.98
C GLY A 71 1.73 -19.30 -0.53
N LEU A 72 3.01 -19.03 -0.29
CA LEU A 72 3.66 -19.20 1.00
C LEU A 72 4.35 -17.90 1.39
N ILE A 73 4.18 -17.52 2.65
CA ILE A 73 4.98 -16.48 3.29
C ILE A 73 6.12 -17.20 4.01
N ALA A 74 7.35 -16.96 3.58
CA ALA A 74 8.52 -17.45 4.31
C ALA A 74 8.82 -16.53 5.50
N VAL A 75 9.14 -17.14 6.63
CA VAL A 75 9.42 -16.44 7.90
C VAL A 75 10.88 -16.61 8.25
N TYR A 76 11.58 -15.50 8.47
CA TYR A 76 12.98 -15.48 8.87
C TYR A 76 13.12 -14.79 10.21
N ALA A 77 13.97 -15.35 11.07
CA ALA A 77 14.44 -14.62 12.25
C ALA A 77 15.20 -13.37 11.79
N LEU A 78 14.95 -12.24 12.43
CA LEU A 78 15.62 -10.98 12.16
C LEU A 78 16.25 -10.46 13.45
N ASP A 79 17.55 -10.17 13.40
CA ASP A 79 18.25 -9.57 14.53
C ASP A 79 17.63 -8.20 14.87
N PRO A 80 17.49 -7.86 16.16
CA PRO A 80 16.88 -6.59 16.58
C PRO A 80 17.53 -5.35 15.97
N ASP A 81 18.85 -5.41 15.75
CA ASP A 81 19.68 -4.31 15.25
C ASP A 81 19.81 -4.31 13.72
N ARG A 82 19.29 -5.32 13.03
CA ARG A 82 19.38 -5.43 11.57
C ARG A 82 18.29 -4.57 10.94
N SER A 83 18.72 -3.54 10.23
CA SER A 83 17.83 -2.71 9.41
C SER A 83 17.33 -3.50 8.21
N VAL A 84 16.01 -3.62 8.08
CA VAL A 84 15.36 -4.11 6.87
C VAL A 84 15.19 -2.94 5.93
N ILE A 85 15.65 -3.11 4.69
CA ILE A 85 15.45 -2.11 3.64
C ILE A 85 14.16 -2.48 2.90
N GLY A 86 13.14 -1.64 3.06
CA GLY A 86 11.89 -1.73 2.30
C GLY A 86 10.65 -1.97 3.17
N PHE A 87 9.86 -0.90 3.32
CA PHE A 87 8.40 -0.93 3.42
C PHE A 87 7.90 0.44 2.90
N GLU A 88 6.98 0.45 1.95
CA GLU A 88 6.47 1.61 1.19
C GLU A 88 7.46 2.50 0.40
N ASN A 89 8.79 2.40 0.59
CA ASN A 89 9.75 3.15 -0.22
C ASN A 89 10.91 2.25 -0.71
N ALA A 90 11.00 2.16 -2.04
CA ALA A 90 12.11 1.69 -2.88
C ALA A 90 12.73 0.30 -2.58
N TYR A 91 12.34 -0.65 -3.44
CA TYR A 91 13.00 -1.92 -3.75
C TYR A 91 14.54 -1.86 -3.79
N ASN A 92 15.21 -2.88 -3.24
CA ASN A 92 16.57 -3.28 -3.64
C ASN A 92 16.67 -4.82 -3.59
N GLY A 93 16.32 -5.48 -4.70
CA GLY A 93 16.34 -6.94 -4.83
C GLY A 93 17.66 -7.58 -4.40
N ALA A 94 18.80 -6.92 -4.65
CA ALA A 94 20.12 -7.43 -4.27
C ALA A 94 20.30 -7.65 -2.75
N TRP A 95 19.73 -6.78 -1.91
CA TRP A 95 19.80 -6.97 -0.46
C TRP A 95 19.01 -8.21 -0.03
N LEU A 96 17.80 -8.37 -0.58
CA LEU A 96 16.96 -9.51 -0.25
C LEU A 96 17.56 -10.81 -0.78
N GLU A 97 18.09 -10.82 -2.01
CA GLU A 97 18.79 -11.97 -2.57
C GLU A 97 19.95 -12.41 -1.67
N MET A 98 20.80 -11.48 -1.26
CA MET A 98 21.89 -11.76 -0.30
C MET A 98 21.36 -12.28 1.04
N PHE A 99 20.31 -11.65 1.57
CA PHE A 99 19.67 -12.10 2.80
C PHE A 99 19.15 -13.54 2.68
N LEU A 100 18.47 -13.90 1.59
CA LEU A 100 17.90 -15.22 1.37
C LEU A 100 18.99 -16.30 1.15
N LEU A 101 20.15 -15.93 0.61
CA LEU A 101 21.30 -16.83 0.48
C LEU A 101 21.96 -17.13 1.84
N GLU A 102 22.03 -16.12 2.72
CA GLU A 102 22.70 -16.22 4.01
C GLU A 102 21.81 -16.77 5.13
N ASN A 103 20.49 -16.68 4.99
CA ASN A 103 19.54 -16.98 6.05
C ASN A 103 18.59 -18.09 5.61
N ARG A 104 18.25 -18.99 6.55
CA ARG A 104 17.22 -20.03 6.31
C ARG A 104 15.91 -19.60 6.94
N PRO A 105 14.76 -19.86 6.29
CA PRO A 105 13.48 -19.61 6.91
C PRO A 105 13.33 -20.54 8.13
N ILE A 106 12.73 -20.00 9.20
CA ILE A 106 12.36 -20.78 10.39
C ILE A 106 11.04 -21.52 10.18
N GLY A 107 10.22 -21.04 9.24
CA GLY A 107 8.96 -21.65 8.87
C GLY A 107 8.26 -20.89 7.76
N HIS A 108 7.05 -21.34 7.44
CA HIS A 108 6.21 -20.81 6.39
C HIS A 108 4.78 -20.61 6.90
N ILE A 109 4.10 -19.57 6.43
CA ILE A 109 2.68 -19.34 6.69
C ILE A 109 1.95 -19.47 5.36
N GLY A 110 0.98 -20.38 5.30
CA GLY A 110 0.11 -20.51 4.14
C GLY A 110 -0.77 -19.28 3.95
N MET A 111 -0.99 -18.91 2.70
CA MET A 111 -2.02 -17.93 2.34
C MET A 111 -2.87 -18.49 1.21
N CYS A 112 -4.09 -17.98 1.06
CA CYS A 112 -4.95 -18.31 -0.07
C CYS A 112 -5.61 -17.04 -0.59
N LYS A 113 -5.56 -16.80 -1.91
CA LYS A 113 -6.14 -15.59 -2.49
C LYS A 113 -7.67 -15.67 -2.43
N VAL A 114 -8.30 -14.68 -1.81
CA VAL A 114 -9.76 -14.60 -1.69
C VAL A 114 -10.30 -13.74 -2.81
N SER A 115 -11.08 -14.34 -3.70
CA SER A 115 -11.83 -13.59 -4.72
C SER A 115 -12.87 -12.71 -4.05
N ALA A 116 -12.91 -11.42 -4.41
CA ALA A 116 -14.05 -10.57 -4.06
C ALA A 116 -15.33 -11.16 -4.69
N PRO A 117 -16.51 -11.01 -4.07
CA PRO A 117 -17.77 -11.41 -4.71
C PRO A 117 -17.89 -10.70 -6.06
N SER A 118 -18.25 -11.44 -7.12
CA SER A 118 -18.21 -10.95 -8.51
C SER A 118 -18.93 -9.63 -8.71
N VAL A 119 -20.00 -9.38 -7.93
CA VAL A 119 -20.78 -8.14 -7.95
C VAL A 119 -19.94 -6.90 -7.60
N ALA A 120 -18.98 -7.01 -6.69
CA ALA A 120 -18.09 -5.89 -6.36
C ALA A 120 -17.05 -5.64 -7.45
N MET A 121 -16.58 -6.70 -8.11
CA MET A 121 -15.66 -6.61 -9.26
C MET A 121 -16.35 -6.00 -10.48
N VAL A 122 -17.59 -6.40 -10.79
CA VAL A 122 -18.38 -5.83 -11.88
C VAL A 122 -18.56 -4.32 -11.71
N LYS A 123 -18.91 -3.86 -10.49
CA LYS A 123 -19.01 -2.42 -10.22
C LYS A 123 -17.68 -1.69 -10.35
N LEU A 124 -16.56 -2.35 -10.03
CA LEU A 124 -15.23 -1.74 -10.15
C LEU A 124 -14.79 -1.68 -11.62
N GLU A 125 -15.06 -2.72 -12.40
CA GLU A 125 -14.82 -2.81 -13.84
C GLU A 125 -15.67 -1.80 -14.61
N GLU A 126 -16.95 -1.66 -14.27
CA GLU A 126 -17.84 -0.64 -14.85
C GLU A 126 -17.31 0.78 -14.59
N ARG A 127 -16.78 1.05 -13.38
CA ARG A 127 -16.17 2.34 -13.04
C ARG A 127 -14.83 2.55 -13.73
N ALA A 128 -14.00 1.52 -13.82
CA ALA A 128 -12.72 1.58 -14.53
C ALA A 128 -12.91 1.80 -16.04
N ALA A 129 -13.95 1.21 -16.63
CA ALA A 129 -14.29 1.39 -18.04
C ALA A 129 -14.84 2.80 -18.34
N ARG A 130 -15.29 3.54 -17.33
CA ARG A 130 -15.89 4.88 -17.48
C ARG A 130 -15.37 5.84 -16.40
N PRO A 131 -14.07 6.21 -16.46
CA PRO A 131 -13.39 6.96 -15.40
C PRO A 131 -13.92 8.38 -15.18
N LEU A 132 -14.69 8.93 -16.12
CA LEU A 132 -15.31 10.26 -16.05
C LEU A 132 -16.83 10.19 -16.19
N TRP A 133 -17.47 9.25 -15.47
CA TRP A 133 -18.92 9.18 -15.50
C TRP A 133 -19.53 10.32 -14.68
N THR A 134 -20.21 11.22 -15.36
CA THR A 134 -20.87 12.40 -14.80
C THR A 134 -21.86 12.10 -13.68
N SER A 135 -22.56 10.96 -13.66
CA SER A 135 -23.50 10.58 -12.60
C SER A 135 -22.84 10.02 -11.33
N ASP A 136 -21.51 9.81 -11.32
CA ASP A 136 -20.80 9.47 -10.08
C ASP A 136 -20.69 10.72 -9.19
N ALA A 137 -21.10 10.60 -7.93
CA ALA A 137 -21.03 11.68 -6.96
C ALA A 137 -19.62 12.26 -6.78
N ALA A 138 -18.57 11.44 -6.92
CA ALA A 138 -17.18 11.91 -6.84
C ALA A 138 -16.79 12.74 -8.09
N CYS A 139 -17.30 12.38 -9.26
CA CYS A 139 -17.11 13.15 -10.49
C CYS A 139 -17.82 14.50 -10.38
N HIS A 140 -19.08 14.51 -9.91
CA HIS A 140 -19.83 15.74 -9.65
C HIS A 140 -19.10 16.66 -8.67
N GLN A 141 -18.63 16.16 -7.54
CA GLN A 141 -17.91 16.97 -6.55
C GLN A 141 -16.63 17.57 -7.12
N THR A 142 -15.90 16.82 -7.94
CA THR A 142 -14.67 17.33 -8.58
C THR A 142 -14.98 18.43 -9.59
N VAL A 143 -16.01 18.25 -10.42
CA VAL A 143 -16.46 19.26 -11.38
C VAL A 143 -16.94 20.52 -10.66
N SER A 144 -17.74 20.39 -9.60
CA SER A 144 -18.19 21.53 -8.79
C SER A 144 -17.03 22.33 -8.23
N ARG A 145 -15.99 21.66 -7.69
CA ARG A 145 -14.78 22.33 -7.18
C ARG A 145 -14.00 23.06 -8.27
N ILE A 146 -13.94 22.51 -9.48
CA ILE A 146 -13.28 23.18 -10.62
C ILE A 146 -14.02 24.47 -10.98
N ILE A 147 -15.36 24.42 -11.02
CA ILE A 147 -16.21 25.59 -11.31
C ILE A 147 -16.01 26.67 -10.23
N GLU A 148 -16.10 26.30 -8.95
CA GLU A 148 -15.88 27.23 -7.83
C GLU A 148 -14.49 27.87 -7.88
N HIS A 149 -13.47 27.09 -8.25
CA HIS A 149 -12.10 27.60 -8.38
C HIS A 149 -11.98 28.58 -9.55
N GLN A 150 -12.61 28.32 -10.69
CA GLN A 150 -12.63 29.23 -11.84
C GLN A 150 -13.34 30.54 -11.50
N GLU A 151 -14.48 30.49 -10.82
CA GLU A 151 -15.18 31.70 -10.36
C GLU A 151 -14.33 32.54 -9.40
N MET A 152 -13.55 31.90 -8.52
CA MET A 152 -12.63 32.59 -7.62
C MET A 152 -11.50 33.27 -8.38
N LEU A 153 -10.92 32.60 -9.39
CA LEU A 153 -9.86 33.16 -10.24
C LEU A 153 -10.38 34.36 -11.06
N ASP A 154 -11.59 34.27 -11.60
CA ASP A 154 -12.20 35.35 -12.38
C ASP A 154 -12.55 36.57 -11.50
N LYS A 155 -13.01 36.34 -10.26
CA LYS A 155 -13.19 37.42 -9.27
C LYS A 155 -11.85 38.11 -8.98
N ARG A 156 -10.77 37.35 -8.78
CA ARG A 156 -9.42 37.92 -8.53
C ARG A 156 -8.93 38.76 -9.71
N ARG A 157 -9.11 38.29 -10.95
CA ARG A 157 -8.77 39.05 -12.17
C ARG A 157 -9.53 40.36 -12.27
N LYS A 158 -10.83 40.38 -11.95
CA LYS A 158 -11.66 41.60 -11.95
C LYS A 158 -11.25 42.61 -10.88
N THR A 159 -10.84 42.16 -9.70
CA THR A 159 -10.31 43.04 -8.63
C THR A 159 -8.91 43.59 -8.91
N GLY A 160 -8.10 42.91 -9.73
CA GLY A 160 -6.76 43.38 -10.11
C GLY A 160 -6.75 44.53 -11.14
N ALA A 161 -7.81 44.64 -11.95
CA ALA A 161 -7.91 45.64 -13.02
C ALA A 161 -8.26 47.08 -12.56
N GLY A 162 -8.41 47.31 -11.25
CA GLY A 162 -8.88 48.58 -10.70
C GLY A 162 -7.85 49.40 -9.91
N ARG A 163 -6.55 49.09 -9.98
CA ARG A 163 -5.53 49.72 -9.11
C ARG A 163 -4.40 50.52 -9.78
N GLU A 164 -4.46 50.76 -11.08
CA GLU A 164 -3.55 51.69 -11.75
C GLU A 164 -4.33 52.84 -12.39
N ASN A 165 -4.44 53.95 -11.65
CA ASN A 165 -4.55 55.32 -12.17
C ASN A 165 -4.47 56.29 -10.98
N ALA A 166 -3.26 56.53 -10.49
CA ALA A 166 -2.96 57.72 -9.69
C ALA A 166 -2.59 58.85 -10.66
N PRO A 167 -3.22 60.04 -10.59
CA PRO A 167 -2.91 61.14 -11.48
C PRO A 167 -1.56 61.77 -11.09
N VAL A 168 -0.62 61.78 -12.03
CA VAL A 168 0.66 62.49 -11.86
C VAL A 168 0.41 63.99 -11.99
N GLU A 169 0.67 64.72 -10.91
CA GLU A 169 0.70 66.19 -10.88
C GLU A 169 1.67 66.74 -11.92
N LYS A 170 1.18 67.69 -12.73
CA LYS A 170 2.03 68.51 -13.60
C LYS A 170 2.86 69.44 -12.73
N LEU A 171 4.20 69.32 -12.79
CA LEU A 171 5.09 70.43 -12.45
C LEU A 171 5.84 70.90 -13.70
N LYS A 172 5.65 72.19 -13.97
CA LYS A 172 6.30 73.01 -14.99
C LYS A 172 7.81 73.05 -14.77
N THR A 173 8.58 73.03 -15.85
CA THR A 173 9.45 74.16 -16.24
C THR A 173 9.66 74.16 -17.73
#